data_AF-A0A7K1ADL4-F1
#
_entry.id   AF-A0A7K1ADL4-F1
#
_cell.length_a   1.000
_cell.length_b   1.000
_cell.length_c   1.000
_cell.angle_alpha   90.00
_cell.angle_beta   90.00
_cell.angle_gamma   90.00
#
_symmetry.space_group_name_H-M   'P 1'
#
loop_
_entity.id
_entity.type
_entity.pdbx_description
1 polymer ?
#
loop_
_entity_poly.entity_id
_entity_poly.type
_entity_poly.pdbx_seq_one_letter_code
_entity_poly.pdbx_strand_id
1 'polypeptide(L)' 'MAKRSKAYEAAAAKIEEGKFYTPEEAVALVRETGSAKFDSTIEVAIKLG' A
#
# COMPACT_ATOMS: atom_id res chain seq x y z
N MET A 1 2.36 -16.85 -11.74
CA MET A 1 2.42 -15.40 -11.39
C MET A 1 3.88 -15.04 -11.19
N ALA A 2 4.34 -13.88 -11.69
CA ALA A 2 5.72 -13.45 -11.48
C ALA A 2 5.98 -13.28 -9.97
N LYS A 3 7.13 -13.77 -9.50
CA LYS A 3 7.52 -13.68 -8.10
C LYS A 3 7.66 -12.21 -7.72
N ARG A 4 6.87 -11.76 -6.73
CA ARG A 4 6.96 -10.39 -6.22
C ARG A 4 8.29 -10.23 -5.47
N SER A 5 8.81 -9.00 -5.44
CA SER A 5 10.04 -8.72 -4.71
C SER A 5 9.81 -8.84 -3.21
N LYS A 6 10.85 -9.18 -2.43
CA LYS A 6 10.76 -9.27 -0.96
C LYS A 6 10.22 -7.99 -0.31
N ALA A 7 10.51 -6.83 -0.91
CA ALA A 7 10.02 -5.54 -0.45
C ALA A 7 8.49 -5.41 -0.63
N TYR A 8 7.93 -5.94 -1.72
CA TYR A 8 6.49 -5.96 -1.94
C TYR A 8 5.78 -6.88 -0.94
N GLU A 9 6.33 -8.07 -0.69
CA GLU A 9 5.77 -9.01 0.28
C GLU A 9 5.77 -8.42 1.71
N ALA A 10 6.84 -7.73 2.10
CA ALA A 10 6.92 -7.05 3.39
C ALA A 10 5.92 -5.88 3.52
N ALA A 11 5.69 -5.12 2.45
CA ALA A 11 4.68 -4.05 2.43
C ALA A 11 3.25 -4.63 2.49
N ALA A 12 2.97 -5.69 1.74
CA ALA A 12 1.67 -6.35 1.73
C ALA A 12 1.33 -6.98 3.09
N ALA A 13 2.32 -7.51 3.83
CA ALA A 13 2.12 -8.05 5.16
C ALA A 13 1.66 -7.01 6.20
N LYS A 14 1.90 -5.71 5.96
CA LYS A 14 1.42 -4.62 6.84
C LYS A 14 -0.03 -4.23 6.57
N ILE A 15 -0.62 -4.72 5.48
CA ILE A 15 -1.99 -4.39 5.06
C ILE A 15 -2.91 -5.53 5.49
N GLU A 16 -3.82 -5.26 6.42
CA GLU A 16 -4.89 -6.20 6.80
C GLU A 16 -5.97 -6.24 5.72
N GLU A 17 -6.21 -7.43 5.17
CA GLU A 17 -7.26 -7.67 4.18
C GLU A 17 -8.65 -7.55 4.81
N GLY A 18 -9.54 -6.78 4.18
CA GLY A 18 -10.92 -6.57 4.67
C GLY A 18 -11.09 -5.44 5.69
N LYS A 19 -10.00 -4.80 6.13
CA LYS A 19 -10.09 -3.62 6.99
C LYS A 19 -10.36 -2.35 6.19
N PHE A 20 -11.39 -1.62 6.62
CA PHE A 20 -11.66 -0.26 6.16
C PHE A 20 -10.87 0.72 7.01
N TYR A 21 -9.71 1.13 6.50
CA TYR A 21 -8.90 2.18 7.12
C TYR A 21 -9.58 3.53 6.98
N THR A 22 -9.46 4.37 8.01
CA THR A 22 -9.78 5.79 7.86
C THR A 22 -8.77 6.45 6.91
N PRO A 23 -9.11 7.61 6.30
CA PRO A 23 -8.19 8.30 5.39
C PRO A 23 -6.83 8.62 6.02
N GLU A 24 -6.80 8.98 7.31
CA GLU A 24 -5.57 9.32 8.03
C GLU A 24 -4.68 8.08 8.22
N GLU A 25 -5.27 6.96 8.65
CA GLU A 25 -4.57 5.69 8.79
C GLU A 25 -4.06 5.16 7.45
N ALA A 26 -4.86 5.30 6.39
CA ALA A 26 -4.48 4.88 5.05
C ALA A 26 -3.27 5.68 4.53
N VAL A 27 -3.25 7.00 4.73
CA VAL A 27 -2.12 7.86 4.31
C VAL A 27 -0.85 7.52 5.10
N ALA A 28 -0.96 7.28 6.40
CA ALA A 28 0.17 6.85 7.22
C ALA A 28 0.74 5.51 6.74
N LEU A 29 -0.15 4.53 6.50
CA LEU A 29 0.23 3.19 6.03
C LEU A 29 0.88 3.21 4.63
N VAL A 30 0.36 4.02 3.71
CA VAL A 30 0.93 4.16 2.36
C VAL A 30 2.33 4.77 2.42
N ARG A 31 2.59 5.71 3.34
CA ARG A 31 3.91 6.28 3.54
C ARG A 31 4.93 5.26 4.07
N GLU A 32 4.49 4.33 4.92
CA GLU A 32 5.34 3.27 5.49
C GLU A 32 5.55 2.06 4.56
N THR A 33 4.67 1.90 3.58
CA THR A 33 4.72 0.82 2.57
C THR A 33 5.32 1.29 1.24
N GLY A 34 5.53 2.60 1.08
CA GLY A 34 6.18 3.21 -0.08
C GLY A 34 7.65 2.81 -0.26
N SER A 35 8.22 3.13 -1.42
CA SER A 35 9.61 2.81 -1.72
C SER A 35 10.55 3.66 -0.86
N ALA A 36 11.43 3.02 -0.10
CA ALA A 36 12.42 3.71 0.73
C ALA A 36 13.52 4.45 -0.07
N LYS A 37 13.62 4.22 -1.39
CA LYS A 37 14.72 4.71 -2.24
C LYS A 37 14.32 5.81 -3.21
N PHE A 38 13.02 5.99 -3.45
CA PHE A 38 12.51 6.89 -4.48
C PHE A 38 11.21 7.53 -3.99
N ASP A 39 10.97 8.78 -4.37
CA ASP A 39 9.68 9.43 -4.13
C ASP A 39 8.59 8.69 -4.90
N SER A 40 7.71 8.02 -4.16
CA SER A 40 6.68 7.15 -4.68
C SER A 40 5.40 7.95 -4.95
N THR A 41 4.67 7.61 -6.01
CA THR A 41 3.34 8.19 -6.27
C THR A 41 2.27 7.46 -5.47
N ILE A 42 1.36 8.20 -4.85
CA ILE A 42 0.18 7.67 -4.17
C ILE A 42 -1.00 7.71 -5.15
N GLU A 43 -1.67 6.57 -5.34
CA GLU A 43 -2.85 6.46 -6.20
C GLU A 43 -4.09 6.04 -5.39
N VAL A 44 -5.26 6.50 -5.81
CA VAL A 44 -6.56 6.15 -5.21
C VAL A 44 -7.41 5.49 -6.29
N ALA A 45 -7.70 4.19 -6.12
CA ALA A 45 -8.57 3.44 -7.01
C ALA A 45 -10.03 3.57 -6.54
N ILE A 46 -10.86 4.26 -7.32
CA ILE A 46 -12.30 4.40 -7.07
C ILE A 46 -13.06 3.61 -8.14
N LYS A 47 -13.80 2.57 -7.72
CA LYS A 47 -14.71 1.85 -8.61
C LYS A 47 -16.03 2.61 -8.71
N LEU A 48 -16.17 3.40 -9.76
CA LEU A 48 -17.43 4.03 -10.14
C LEU A 48 -18.25 2.98 -10.93
N GLY A 49 -19.44 2.66 -10.42
CA GLY A 49 -20.31 1.59 -10.91
C GLY A 49 -20.74 1.74 -12.36
#